data_AF-A0A966YMG3-F1
#
_entry.id   AF-A0A966YMG3-F1
#
_cell.length_a   1.000
_cell.length_b   1.000
_cell.length_c   1.000
_cell.angle_alpha   90.00
_cell.angle_beta   90.00
_cell.angle_gamma   90.00
#
_symmetry.space_group_name_H-M   'P 1'
#
loop_
_entity.id
_entity.type
_entity.pdbx_description
1 polymer ?
#
loop_
_entity_poly.entity_id
_entity_poly.type
_entity_poly.pdbx_seq_one_letter_code
_entity_poly.pdbx_strand_id
1 'polypeptide(L)'
;MAHSMGVSKESSASPLPGFSDSVHKIIETAIENNDLDFFYRLYLTRIAELSLTGQGLEFIKYAKSSLDDSQNSFLMAQGFEAIGNLIDLNFTQCINILDELEASTREHEIKVWVDQISNLCRAYVNFHSGNYQKALTHAQISIASPIKSGTLDPMDKGRLIRLVACIGLVTSDVEIIDQCAEDILRVDNPDNLVVLDHAKAAIKSMQLLSHGEYKQAYELAKTTIALEEASGRAGIASPFDCKFVLIRCLYEFSMVDQALEEMVRLGREARKNNLNFITYLCEVGEIRILSRIPNSQEKISTNISRLRNELLLNPDLKAMNWLVDLAEFFAKNQSYDLGRINTIVERNPEVTYLKQVGKSVLGKHKQDDANQIKNLPEITAFEIIRKNLLLSKVKSEGVKKQREYLKKALDKGEEVGALEVFLRQDNLTLESIINLSSKDNSIWLESLSRLAIDRIQQRNQVAKISGEQLTEREIEVLKYLLSEKSIGSIGQTLHISKNTMKTHLRNVYRKLGVNGRGEAAKKAKENFII
;
A
#
# COMPACT_ATOMS: atom_id res chain seq x y z
N MET A 1 25.29 36.28 61.85
CA MET A 1 23.86 36.63 61.67
C MET A 1 23.61 36.70 60.17
N ALA A 2 22.72 35.97 59.51
CA ALA A 2 21.95 34.77 59.79
C ALA A 2 21.48 34.26 58.40
N HIS A 3 21.65 32.94 58.14
CA HIS A 3 20.69 31.98 57.55
C HIS A 3 19.61 32.47 56.54
N SER A 4 19.16 31.72 55.53
CA SER A 4 19.30 30.33 55.03
C SER A 4 18.36 30.27 53.80
N MET A 5 18.60 29.51 52.72
CA MET A 5 18.28 28.10 52.47
C MET A 5 18.46 27.99 50.94
N GLY A 6 19.02 26.93 50.34
CA GLY A 6 18.60 25.55 50.47
C GLY A 6 18.40 25.03 49.04
N VAL A 7 19.16 24.00 48.71
CA VAL A 7 19.24 23.33 47.41
C VAL A 7 17.88 22.76 46.99
N SER A 8 17.55 22.88 45.70
CA SER A 8 16.85 21.81 44.98
C SER A 8 17.53 21.61 43.61
N LYS A 9 18.50 20.69 43.61
CA LYS A 9 18.86 19.87 42.45
C LYS A 9 17.62 19.08 42.09
N GLU A 10 17.01 19.35 40.94
CA GLU A 10 16.30 18.32 40.20
C GLU A 10 16.56 18.55 38.71
N SER A 11 17.66 17.93 38.28
CA SER A 11 17.84 17.48 36.92
C SER A 11 16.64 16.61 36.55
N SER A 12 15.76 17.07 35.67
CA SER A 12 14.90 16.16 34.92
C SER A 12 15.81 15.38 33.96
N ALA A 13 16.33 14.27 34.46
CA ALA A 13 17.10 13.31 33.72
C ALA A 13 16.30 12.81 32.52
N SER A 14 16.85 12.98 31.32
CA SER A 14 16.39 12.24 30.14
C SER A 14 16.77 10.76 30.31
N PRO A 15 15.88 9.80 30.01
CA PRO A 15 16.02 8.39 30.40
C PRO A 15 16.88 7.57 29.42
N LEU A 16 17.92 8.17 28.82
CA LEU A 16 18.82 7.48 27.91
C LEU A 16 20.24 7.46 28.49
N PRO A 17 20.82 6.29 28.80
CA PRO A 17 22.17 6.19 29.31
C PRO A 17 23.18 6.54 28.21
N GLY A 18 23.92 7.64 28.38
CA GLY A 18 25.26 7.79 27.80
C GLY A 18 25.50 8.81 26.68
N PHE A 19 24.61 9.77 26.39
CA PHE A 19 24.78 10.66 25.22
C PHE A 19 24.90 12.18 25.47
N SER A 20 24.69 12.71 26.68
CA SER A 20 24.68 14.18 26.88
C SER A 20 26.06 14.81 27.15
N ASP A 21 26.95 14.13 27.87
CA ASP A 21 28.18 14.77 28.37
C ASP A 21 29.35 14.66 27.38
N SER A 22 29.33 13.66 26.48
CA SER A 22 30.38 13.45 25.49
C SER A 22 30.29 14.43 24.32
N VAL A 23 29.08 14.71 23.83
CA VAL A 23 28.86 15.60 22.67
C VAL A 23 29.19 17.05 23.02
N HIS A 24 28.83 17.53 24.22
CA HIS A 24 29.23 18.88 24.66
C HIS A 24 30.75 19.02 24.76
N LYS A 25 31.45 18.03 25.31
CA LYS A 25 32.91 18.05 25.38
C LYS A 25 33.57 17.99 24.00
N ILE A 26 32.97 17.24 23.07
CA ILE A 26 33.43 17.13 21.68
C ILE A 26 33.20 18.45 20.91
N ILE A 27 32.07 19.13 21.14
CA ILE A 27 31.79 20.46 20.58
C ILE A 27 32.78 21.48 21.15
N GLU A 28 33.01 21.49 22.46
CA GLU A 28 33.99 22.36 23.11
C GLU A 28 35.41 22.13 22.56
N THR A 29 35.82 20.87 22.40
CA THR A 29 37.14 20.51 21.85
C THR A 29 37.28 20.89 20.36
N ALA A 30 36.20 20.81 19.57
CA ALA A 30 36.21 21.22 18.16
C ALA A 30 36.23 22.75 17.99
N ILE A 31 35.55 23.48 18.87
CA ILE A 31 35.62 24.94 18.97
C ILE A 31 37.03 25.37 19.38
N GLU A 32 37.65 24.69 20.35
CA GLU A 32 39.03 24.93 20.77
C GLU A 32 40.06 24.65 19.65
N ASN A 33 39.79 23.69 18.78
CA ASN A 33 40.68 23.30 17.67
C ASN A 33 40.37 23.99 16.32
N ASN A 34 39.36 24.86 16.26
CA ASN A 34 38.92 25.57 15.07
C ASN A 34 38.60 24.63 13.87
N ASP A 35 38.10 23.43 14.16
CA ASP A 35 37.77 22.42 13.16
C ASP A 35 36.36 22.66 12.59
N LEU A 36 36.29 23.61 11.65
CA LEU A 36 35.05 24.00 10.96
C LEU A 36 34.39 22.81 10.25
N ASP A 37 35.15 21.90 9.65
CA ASP A 37 34.59 20.73 8.93
C ASP A 37 33.86 19.79 9.89
N PHE A 38 34.46 19.53 11.07
CA PHE A 38 33.83 18.74 12.11
C PHE A 38 32.54 19.38 12.63
N PHE A 39 32.53 20.70 12.86
CA PHE A 39 31.34 21.42 13.30
C PHE A 39 30.21 21.36 12.27
N TYR A 40 30.52 21.56 10.98
CA TYR A 40 29.54 21.42 9.89
C TYR A 40 28.95 20.01 9.81
N ARG A 41 29.76 18.96 9.95
CA ARG A 41 29.25 17.57 9.97
C ARG A 41 28.30 17.32 11.13
N LEU A 42 28.62 17.80 12.32
CA LEU A 42 27.77 17.63 13.51
C LEU A 42 26.43 18.37 13.35
N TYR A 43 26.48 19.59 12.80
CA TYR A 43 25.30 20.38 12.49
C TYR A 43 24.38 19.66 11.49
N LEU A 44 24.92 19.17 10.37
CA LEU A 44 24.15 18.47 9.35
C LEU A 44 23.58 17.15 9.88
N THR A 45 24.33 16.44 10.73
CA THR A 45 23.86 15.23 11.41
C THR A 45 22.64 15.52 12.28
N ARG A 46 22.66 16.61 13.06
CA ARG A 46 21.52 17.00 13.91
C ARG A 46 20.31 17.41 13.07
N ILE A 47 20.50 18.18 12.01
CA ILE A 47 19.43 18.56 11.06
C ILE A 47 18.76 17.32 10.46
N ALA A 48 19.55 16.33 10.02
CA ALA A 48 19.05 15.06 9.51
C ALA A 48 18.26 14.30 10.57
N GLU A 49 18.78 14.17 11.79
CA GLU A 49 18.12 13.50 12.91
C GLU A 49 16.75 14.12 13.20
N LEU A 50 16.69 15.45 13.35
CA LEU A 50 15.45 16.19 13.62
C LEU A 50 14.42 15.99 12.51
N SER A 51 14.85 15.98 11.24
CA SER A 51 13.98 15.70 10.09
C SER A 51 13.39 14.30 10.12
N LEU A 52 14.19 13.31 10.49
CA LEU A 52 13.81 11.91 10.45
C LEU A 52 12.98 11.46 11.66
N THR A 53 13.06 12.19 12.77
CA THR A 53 12.39 11.88 14.04
C THR A 53 11.12 12.70 14.28
N GLY A 54 10.68 13.51 13.31
CA GLY A 54 9.43 14.27 13.41
C GLY A 54 9.51 15.48 14.33
N GLN A 55 10.68 16.14 14.41
CA GLN A 55 10.93 17.28 15.30
C GLN A 55 11.04 18.58 14.49
N GLY A 56 9.97 18.97 13.78
CA GLY A 56 9.97 20.10 12.85
C GLY A 56 10.21 21.46 13.52
N LEU A 57 9.58 21.72 14.67
CA LEU A 57 9.82 22.95 15.43
C LEU A 57 11.29 23.12 15.87
N GLU A 58 11.93 22.04 16.33
CA GLU A 58 13.35 22.07 16.70
C GLU A 58 14.24 22.19 15.47
N PHE A 59 13.89 21.50 14.38
CA PHE A 59 14.55 21.64 13.09
C PHE A 59 14.57 23.10 12.65
N ILE A 60 13.43 23.81 12.73
CA ILE A 60 13.35 25.23 12.34
C ILE A 60 14.27 26.10 13.20
N LYS A 61 14.21 25.93 14.53
CA LYS A 61 15.03 26.71 15.47
C LYS A 61 16.52 26.49 15.21
N TYR A 62 16.92 25.22 15.07
CA TYR A 62 18.31 24.85 14.84
C TYR A 62 18.79 25.32 13.47
N ALA A 63 17.97 25.18 12.44
CA ALA A 63 18.27 25.65 11.08
C ALA A 63 18.50 27.16 11.02
N LYS A 64 17.58 27.93 11.61
CA LYS A 64 17.65 29.40 11.65
C LYS A 64 18.84 29.93 12.47
N SER A 65 19.32 29.16 13.45
CA SER A 65 20.46 29.57 14.31
C SER A 65 21.80 29.64 13.56
N SER A 66 21.89 29.01 12.39
CA SER A 66 23.11 28.97 11.57
C SER A 66 23.17 30.07 10.50
N LEU A 67 22.11 30.88 10.38
CA LEU A 67 21.94 31.86 9.31
C LEU A 67 22.44 33.25 9.71
N ASP A 68 22.93 34.00 8.73
CA ASP A 68 23.35 35.40 8.89
C ASP A 68 22.20 36.38 8.61
N ASP A 69 22.45 37.68 8.75
CA ASP A 69 21.45 38.74 8.54
C ASP A 69 21.25 39.12 7.05
N SER A 70 21.69 38.28 6.10
CA SER A 70 21.55 38.56 4.67
C SER A 70 20.14 38.29 4.14
N GLN A 71 19.78 38.94 3.03
CA GLN A 71 18.50 38.70 2.33
C GLN A 71 18.35 37.23 1.89
N ASN A 72 19.44 36.58 1.49
CA ASN A 72 19.43 35.18 1.10
C ASN A 72 19.17 34.28 2.31
N SER A 73 19.77 34.57 3.46
CA SER A 73 19.51 33.86 4.71
C SER A 73 18.06 34.01 5.17
N PHE A 74 17.44 35.17 5.00
CA PHE A 74 16.01 35.34 5.27
C PHE A 74 15.14 34.40 4.41
N LEU A 75 15.43 34.30 3.11
CA LEU A 75 14.73 33.40 2.19
C LEU A 75 15.00 31.91 2.51
N MET A 76 16.24 31.57 2.92
CA MET A 76 16.57 30.21 3.39
C MET A 76 15.82 29.85 4.67
N ALA A 77 15.67 30.79 5.59
CA ALA A 77 14.92 30.61 6.83
C ALA A 77 13.46 30.23 6.56
N GLN A 78 12.84 30.84 5.54
CA GLN A 78 11.49 30.48 5.08
C GLN A 78 11.47 29.09 4.43
N GLY A 79 12.47 28.73 3.63
CA GLY A 79 12.61 27.37 3.09
C GLY A 79 12.73 26.30 4.17
N PHE A 80 13.53 26.53 5.21
CA PHE A 80 13.61 25.63 6.37
C PHE A 80 12.31 25.58 7.17
N GLU A 81 11.55 26.68 7.22
CA GLU A 81 10.23 26.70 7.82
C GLU A 81 9.22 25.82 7.04
N ALA A 82 9.28 25.83 5.71
CA ALA A 82 8.48 24.92 4.90
C ALA A 82 8.84 23.45 5.18
N ILE A 83 10.13 23.11 5.28
CA ILE A 83 10.58 21.75 5.62
C ILE A 83 10.15 21.36 7.05
N GLY A 84 10.26 22.26 8.02
CA GLY A 84 9.80 22.01 9.39
C GLY A 84 8.30 21.72 9.45
N ASN A 85 7.49 22.49 8.72
CA ASN A 85 6.06 22.22 8.59
C ASN A 85 5.78 20.87 7.90
N LEU A 86 6.59 20.48 6.91
CA LEU A 86 6.50 19.15 6.31
C LEU A 86 6.80 18.03 7.34
N ILE A 87 7.85 18.19 8.14
CA ILE A 87 8.25 17.24 9.18
C ILE A 87 7.14 17.07 10.22
N ASP A 88 6.51 18.17 10.63
CA ASP A 88 5.39 18.20 11.58
C ASP A 88 4.03 17.85 10.92
N LEU A 89 4.02 17.42 9.66
CA LEU A 89 2.85 17.03 8.88
C LEU A 89 1.81 18.16 8.65
N ASN A 90 2.23 19.41 8.82
CA ASN A 90 1.43 20.59 8.50
C ASN A 90 1.54 20.94 7.01
N PHE A 91 0.95 20.09 6.17
CA PHE A 91 1.08 20.19 4.72
C PHE A 91 0.50 21.49 4.14
N THR A 92 -0.60 22.00 4.70
CA THR A 92 -1.21 23.26 4.23
C THR A 92 -0.26 24.43 4.43
N GLN A 93 0.32 24.55 5.64
CA GLN A 93 1.26 25.63 5.92
C GLN A 93 2.55 25.48 5.11
N CYS A 94 3.04 24.24 4.93
CA CYS A 94 4.18 23.94 4.06
C CYS A 94 3.95 24.51 2.65
N ILE A 95 2.81 24.22 2.02
CA ILE A 95 2.49 24.70 0.67
C ILE A 95 2.35 26.23 0.62
N ASN A 96 1.66 26.84 1.59
CA ASN A 96 1.49 28.30 1.63
C ASN A 96 2.84 29.03 1.65
N ILE A 97 3.79 28.57 2.49
CA ILE A 97 5.14 29.14 2.57
C ILE A 97 5.87 28.97 1.23
N LEU A 98 5.75 27.80 0.60
CA LEU A 98 6.40 27.54 -0.70
C LEU A 98 5.85 28.41 -1.82
N ASP A 99 4.53 28.60 -1.88
CA ASP A 99 3.88 29.46 -2.88
C ASP A 99 4.38 30.92 -2.74
N GLU A 100 4.51 31.43 -1.51
CA GLU A 100 5.06 32.76 -1.23
C GLU A 100 6.55 32.86 -1.58
N LEU A 101 7.33 31.84 -1.24
CA LEU A 101 8.77 31.79 -1.47
C LEU A 101 9.08 31.73 -2.98
N GLU A 102 8.34 30.93 -3.75
CA GLU A 102 8.47 30.86 -5.20
C GLU A 102 8.10 32.18 -5.88
N ALA A 103 7.03 32.84 -5.41
CA ALA A 103 6.60 34.13 -5.95
C ALA A 103 7.63 35.23 -5.69
N SER A 104 8.22 35.26 -4.49
CA SER A 104 9.19 36.27 -4.08
C SER A 104 10.58 36.08 -4.67
N THR A 105 10.92 34.89 -5.17
CA THR A 105 12.27 34.57 -5.68
C THR A 105 12.41 34.48 -7.20
N ARG A 106 11.36 34.81 -7.98
CA ARG A 106 11.35 34.65 -9.45
C ARG A 106 12.54 35.27 -10.19
N GLU A 107 13.02 36.41 -9.72
CA GLU A 107 14.12 37.17 -10.33
C GLU A 107 15.44 37.07 -9.54
N HIS A 108 15.50 36.21 -8.52
CA HIS A 108 16.66 36.05 -7.65
C HIS A 108 17.48 34.79 -8.00
N GLU A 109 18.80 34.83 -7.85
CA GLU A 109 19.68 33.67 -8.08
C GLU A 109 19.36 32.48 -7.15
N ILE A 110 18.90 32.77 -5.93
CA ILE A 110 18.49 31.76 -4.94
C ILE A 110 17.30 30.90 -5.40
N LYS A 111 16.59 31.30 -6.46
CA LYS A 111 15.45 30.58 -7.02
C LYS A 111 15.77 29.11 -7.28
N VAL A 112 16.98 28.79 -7.75
CA VAL A 112 17.34 27.39 -8.08
C VAL A 112 17.35 26.52 -6.82
N TRP A 113 17.81 27.05 -5.68
CA TRP A 113 17.74 26.37 -4.38
C TRP A 113 16.29 26.28 -3.87
N VAL A 114 15.51 27.37 -4.00
CA VAL A 114 14.09 27.38 -3.63
C VAL A 114 13.30 26.35 -4.42
N ASP A 115 13.53 26.25 -5.72
CA ASP A 115 12.89 25.25 -6.59
C ASP A 115 13.22 23.83 -6.12
N GLN A 116 14.46 23.55 -5.70
CA GLN A 116 14.85 22.23 -5.20
C GLN A 116 14.08 21.86 -3.93
N ILE A 117 14.06 22.75 -2.93
CA ILE A 117 13.34 22.53 -1.66
C ILE A 117 11.84 22.43 -1.90
N SER A 118 11.29 23.30 -2.76
CA SER A 118 9.89 23.26 -3.12
C SER A 118 9.51 21.92 -3.76
N ASN A 119 10.27 21.46 -4.75
CA ASN A 119 10.01 20.17 -5.40
C ASN A 119 10.12 19.00 -4.39
N LEU A 120 11.10 19.02 -3.48
CA LEU A 120 11.21 18.01 -2.43
C LEU A 120 9.96 17.99 -1.54
N CYS A 121 9.56 19.14 -1.00
CA CYS A 121 8.41 19.24 -0.11
C CYS A 121 7.11 18.88 -0.83
N ARG A 122 6.91 19.39 -2.05
CA ARG A 122 5.73 19.09 -2.87
C ARG A 122 5.66 17.62 -3.25
N ALA A 123 6.77 16.92 -3.44
CA ALA A 123 6.76 15.48 -3.67
C ALA A 123 6.07 14.74 -2.51
N TYR A 124 6.49 15.02 -1.27
CA TYR A 124 5.89 14.43 -0.08
C TYR A 124 4.45 14.88 0.16
N VAL A 125 4.17 16.18 0.06
CA VAL A 125 2.80 16.70 0.26
C VAL A 125 1.84 16.05 -0.74
N ASN A 126 2.18 16.04 -2.03
CA ASN A 126 1.30 15.44 -3.06
C ASN A 126 1.11 13.93 -2.83
N PHE A 127 2.14 13.21 -2.38
CA PHE A 127 2.01 11.80 -2.04
C PHE A 127 1.00 11.61 -0.89
N HIS A 128 1.15 12.36 0.20
CA HIS A 128 0.25 12.27 1.35
C HIS A 128 -1.15 12.84 1.12
N SER A 129 -1.34 13.66 0.07
CA SER A 129 -2.65 14.07 -0.45
C SER A 129 -3.26 13.08 -1.46
N GLY A 130 -2.56 12.00 -1.82
CA GLY A 130 -3.02 10.99 -2.78
C GLY A 130 -2.85 11.35 -4.26
N ASN A 131 -2.19 12.47 -4.57
CA ASN A 131 -1.86 12.92 -5.94
C ASN A 131 -0.49 12.35 -6.37
N TYR A 132 -0.38 11.03 -6.50
CA TYR A 132 0.91 10.38 -6.75
C TYR A 132 1.57 10.79 -8.08
N GLN A 133 0.82 11.14 -9.12
CA GLN A 133 1.40 11.62 -10.39
C GLN A 133 2.17 12.93 -10.18
N LYS A 134 1.59 13.90 -9.47
CA LYS A 134 2.28 15.15 -9.12
C LYS A 134 3.47 14.88 -8.21
N ALA A 135 3.32 13.95 -7.26
CA ALA A 135 4.42 13.54 -6.39
C ALA A 135 5.61 12.99 -7.19
N LEU A 136 5.37 12.12 -8.18
CA LEU A 136 6.40 11.61 -9.09
C LEU A 136 7.09 12.73 -9.86
N THR A 137 6.33 13.65 -10.45
CA THR A 137 6.89 14.78 -11.21
C THR A 137 7.82 15.63 -10.35
N HIS A 138 7.36 16.03 -9.16
CA HIS A 138 8.18 16.84 -8.25
C HIS A 138 9.41 16.06 -7.73
N ALA A 139 9.26 14.77 -7.41
CA ALA A 139 10.37 13.93 -6.98
C ALA A 139 11.45 13.82 -8.07
N GLN A 140 11.06 13.55 -9.31
CA GLN A 140 11.99 13.45 -10.44
C GLN A 140 12.74 14.75 -10.69
N ILE A 141 12.06 15.90 -10.64
CA ILE A 141 12.70 17.22 -10.78
C ILE A 141 13.73 17.44 -9.66
N SER A 142 13.37 17.10 -8.42
CA SER A 142 14.27 17.28 -7.27
C SER A 142 15.48 16.34 -7.33
N ILE A 143 15.28 15.07 -7.69
CA ILE A 143 16.37 14.08 -7.87
C ILE A 143 17.35 14.51 -8.97
N ALA A 144 16.83 15.06 -10.08
CA ALA A 144 17.63 15.52 -11.21
C ALA A 144 18.32 16.88 -11.00
N SER A 145 18.08 17.55 -9.85
CA SER A 145 18.65 18.86 -9.57
C SER A 145 20.18 18.81 -9.57
N PRO A 146 20.87 19.74 -10.27
CA PRO A 146 22.33 19.84 -10.24
C PRO A 146 22.85 20.47 -8.93
N ILE A 147 21.97 21.08 -8.13
CA ILE A 147 22.32 21.74 -6.87
C ILE A 147 22.59 20.69 -5.78
N LYS A 148 23.79 20.72 -5.21
CA LYS A 148 24.19 19.83 -4.10
C LYS A 148 24.16 20.60 -2.77
N SER A 149 23.28 20.20 -1.86
CA SER A 149 23.16 20.75 -0.50
C SER A 149 24.18 20.15 0.51
N GLY A 150 25.40 19.83 0.06
CA GLY A 150 26.42 19.20 0.90
C GLY A 150 26.06 17.76 1.30
N THR A 151 26.33 17.36 2.54
CA THR A 151 26.14 15.97 3.03
C THR A 151 24.67 15.55 3.17
N LEU A 152 23.72 16.50 3.09
CA LEU A 152 22.29 16.22 3.08
C LEU A 152 21.79 15.77 1.69
N ASP A 153 22.49 16.13 0.61
CA ASP A 153 22.07 15.79 -0.77
C ASP A 153 21.95 14.28 -1.01
N PRO A 154 22.91 13.42 -0.59
CA PRO A 154 22.76 11.97 -0.65
C PRO A 154 21.56 11.44 0.15
N MET A 155 21.30 12.00 1.33
CA MET A 155 20.17 11.60 2.16
C MET A 155 18.85 11.95 1.47
N ASP A 156 18.69 13.20 1.04
CA ASP A 156 17.46 13.69 0.42
C ASP A 156 17.18 12.97 -0.90
N LYS A 157 18.21 12.74 -1.73
CA LYS A 157 18.09 11.90 -2.93
C LYS A 157 17.66 10.48 -2.60
N GLY A 158 18.30 9.84 -1.61
CA GLY A 158 17.93 8.49 -1.21
C GLY A 158 16.49 8.39 -0.71
N ARG A 159 16.04 9.40 0.04
CA ARG A 159 14.66 9.50 0.54
C ARG A 159 13.65 9.73 -0.58
N LEU A 160 13.97 10.57 -1.56
CA LEU A 160 13.12 10.81 -2.73
C LEU A 160 13.03 9.57 -3.63
N ILE A 161 14.13 8.85 -3.86
CA ILE A 161 14.10 7.58 -4.60
C ILE A 161 13.24 6.55 -3.86
N ARG A 162 13.36 6.47 -2.52
CA ARG A 162 12.48 5.61 -1.70
C ARG A 162 11.00 6.01 -1.83
N LEU A 163 10.69 7.30 -1.85
CA LEU A 163 9.33 7.79 -2.08
C LEU A 163 8.79 7.35 -3.46
N VAL A 164 9.61 7.49 -4.52
CA VAL A 164 9.26 7.03 -5.87
C VAL A 164 9.02 5.52 -5.89
N ALA A 165 9.87 4.73 -5.24
CA ALA A 165 9.69 3.29 -5.12
C ALA A 165 8.40 2.93 -4.35
N CYS A 166 8.07 3.69 -3.30
CA CYS A 166 6.82 3.52 -2.57
C CYS A 166 5.59 3.84 -3.44
N ILE A 167 5.67 4.85 -4.32
CA ILE A 167 4.62 5.11 -5.31
C ILE A 167 4.50 3.92 -6.27
N GLY A 168 5.62 3.36 -6.73
CA GLY A 168 5.65 2.13 -7.51
C GLY A 168 4.95 0.97 -6.81
N LEU A 169 5.23 0.76 -5.50
CA LEU A 169 4.57 -0.26 -4.69
C LEU A 169 3.04 -0.06 -4.64
N VAL A 170 2.59 1.17 -4.36
CA VAL A 170 1.16 1.51 -4.25
C VAL A 170 0.43 1.34 -5.58
N THR A 171 1.10 1.66 -6.69
CA THR A 171 0.54 1.59 -8.05
C THR A 171 0.77 0.23 -8.72
N SER A 172 1.48 -0.70 -8.06
CA SER A 172 1.94 -1.97 -8.61
C SER A 172 2.76 -1.82 -9.90
N ASP A 173 3.57 -0.76 -9.98
CA ASP A 173 4.48 -0.49 -11.09
C ASP A 173 5.86 -1.06 -10.79
N VAL A 174 6.16 -2.23 -11.38
CA VAL A 174 7.41 -2.98 -11.14
C VAL A 174 8.60 -2.28 -11.80
N GLU A 175 8.40 -1.64 -12.95
CA GLU A 175 9.46 -0.96 -13.70
C GLU A 175 9.99 0.25 -12.90
N ILE A 176 9.09 1.02 -12.28
CA ILE A 176 9.48 2.12 -11.38
C ILE A 176 10.31 1.60 -10.20
N ILE A 177 9.89 0.49 -9.58
CA ILE A 177 10.60 -0.09 -8.42
C ILE A 177 11.99 -0.58 -8.82
N ASP A 178 12.10 -1.26 -9.96
CA ASP A 178 13.37 -1.77 -10.47
C ASP A 178 14.34 -0.63 -10.80
N GLN A 179 13.84 0.44 -11.44
CA GLN A 179 14.66 1.62 -11.71
C GLN A 179 15.15 2.28 -10.41
N CYS A 180 14.29 2.41 -9.39
CA CYS A 180 14.69 2.95 -8.09
C CYS A 180 15.76 2.09 -7.39
N ALA A 181 15.68 0.77 -7.54
CA ALA A 181 16.66 -0.16 -6.97
C ALA A 181 18.04 -0.02 -7.64
N GLU A 182 18.10 0.37 -8.92
CA GLU A 182 19.35 0.74 -9.57
C GLU A 182 19.83 2.14 -9.17
N ASP A 183 18.92 3.12 -9.17
CA ASP A 183 19.26 4.53 -8.93
C ASP A 183 19.83 4.74 -7.54
N ILE A 184 19.28 4.07 -6.52
CA ILE A 184 19.77 4.19 -5.14
C ILE A 184 21.21 3.67 -4.97
N LEU A 185 21.66 2.75 -5.82
CA LEU A 185 23.04 2.25 -5.80
C LEU A 185 24.03 3.24 -6.41
N ARG A 186 23.54 4.19 -7.23
CA ARG A 186 24.32 5.26 -7.85
C ARG A 186 24.44 6.50 -6.95
N VAL A 187 23.74 6.53 -5.81
CA VAL A 187 23.84 7.62 -4.83
C VAL A 187 25.10 7.43 -4.00
N ASP A 188 26.04 8.36 -4.12
CA ASP A 188 27.28 8.39 -3.34
C ASP A 188 26.98 8.45 -1.84
N ASN A 189 27.71 7.67 -1.02
CA ASN A 189 27.59 7.70 0.45
C ASN A 189 28.94 8.02 1.13
N PRO A 190 29.55 9.19 0.87
CA PRO A 190 30.88 9.51 1.40
C PRO A 190 30.93 9.52 2.94
N ASP A 191 29.80 9.83 3.58
CA ASP A 191 29.70 9.98 5.04
C ASP A 191 29.15 8.73 5.75
N ASN A 192 28.99 7.60 5.05
CA ASN A 192 28.43 6.35 5.59
C ASN A 192 27.10 6.57 6.34
N LEU A 193 26.21 7.34 5.73
CA LEU A 193 24.90 7.69 6.27
C LEU A 193 24.02 6.42 6.40
N VAL A 194 23.76 6.01 7.65
CA VAL A 194 22.92 4.83 7.97
C VAL A 194 21.52 4.93 7.34
N VAL A 195 20.98 6.15 7.24
CA VAL A 195 19.67 6.39 6.59
C VAL A 195 19.65 5.96 5.13
N LEU A 196 20.77 6.06 4.40
CA LEU A 196 20.84 5.65 3.01
C LEU A 196 20.88 4.12 2.89
N ASP A 197 21.53 3.43 3.83
CA ASP A 197 21.50 1.96 3.88
C ASP A 197 20.10 1.44 4.22
N HIS A 198 19.37 2.11 5.11
CA HIS A 198 17.97 1.81 5.36
C HIS A 198 17.10 2.07 4.13
N ALA A 199 17.34 3.15 3.37
CA ALA A 199 16.62 3.42 2.13
C ALA A 199 16.87 2.33 1.07
N LYS A 200 18.13 1.89 0.91
CA LYS A 200 18.49 0.77 0.03
C LYS A 200 17.76 -0.51 0.44
N ALA A 201 17.75 -0.84 1.73
CA ALA A 201 17.07 -2.02 2.26
C ALA A 201 15.55 -1.96 2.03
N ALA A 202 14.92 -0.80 2.28
CA ALA A 202 13.50 -0.58 2.04
C ALA A 202 13.14 -0.76 0.56
N ILE A 203 13.86 -0.10 -0.36
CA ILE A 203 13.65 -0.23 -1.81
C ILE A 203 13.85 -1.68 -2.26
N LYS A 204 14.90 -2.33 -1.78
CA LYS A 204 15.17 -3.73 -2.12
C LYS A 204 14.05 -4.66 -1.62
N SER A 205 13.48 -4.41 -0.45
CA SER A 205 12.35 -5.20 0.06
C SER A 205 11.10 -5.06 -0.82
N MET A 206 10.83 -3.85 -1.35
CA MET A 206 9.75 -3.61 -2.31
C MET A 206 9.99 -4.31 -3.64
N GLN A 207 11.23 -4.32 -4.14
CA GLN A 207 11.64 -5.05 -5.34
C GLN A 207 11.49 -6.56 -5.16
N LEU A 208 11.99 -7.11 -4.05
CA LEU A 208 11.86 -8.54 -3.76
C LEU A 208 10.38 -8.97 -3.71
N LEU A 209 9.52 -8.14 -3.12
CA LEU A 209 8.08 -8.37 -3.11
C LEU A 209 7.48 -8.37 -4.52
N SER A 210 7.83 -7.39 -5.37
CA SER A 210 7.30 -7.28 -6.73
C SER A 210 7.76 -8.44 -7.62
N HIS A 211 8.97 -8.96 -7.38
CA HIS A 211 9.53 -10.13 -8.07
C HIS A 211 9.04 -11.48 -7.51
N GLY A 212 8.29 -11.47 -6.40
CA GLY A 212 7.74 -12.68 -5.78
C GLY A 212 8.69 -13.43 -4.85
N GLU A 213 9.81 -12.82 -4.47
CA GLU A 213 10.80 -13.36 -3.52
C GLU A 213 10.35 -13.10 -2.06
N TYR A 214 9.18 -13.64 -1.68
CA TYR A 214 8.45 -13.23 -0.48
C TYR A 214 9.18 -13.47 0.84
N LYS A 215 9.88 -14.60 1.02
CA LYS A 215 10.69 -14.85 2.24
C LYS A 215 11.78 -13.79 2.43
N GLN A 216 12.51 -13.47 1.36
CA GLN A 216 13.58 -12.48 1.42
C GLN A 216 13.01 -11.08 1.66
N ALA A 217 11.92 -10.73 0.97
CA ALA A 217 11.22 -9.46 1.16
C ALA A 217 10.74 -9.30 2.60
N TYR A 218 10.15 -10.35 3.19
CA TYR A 218 9.65 -10.35 4.57
C TYR A 218 10.77 -10.10 5.58
N GLU A 219 11.86 -10.86 5.53
CA GLU A 219 12.97 -10.72 6.48
C GLU A 219 13.62 -9.34 6.35
N LEU A 220 13.89 -8.87 5.13
CA LEU A 220 14.51 -7.57 4.91
C LEU A 220 13.61 -6.42 5.39
N ALA A 221 12.31 -6.46 5.09
CA ALA A 221 11.35 -5.47 5.57
C ALA A 221 11.26 -5.48 7.09
N LYS A 222 11.17 -6.66 7.71
CA LYS A 222 11.09 -6.83 9.16
C LYS A 222 12.30 -6.26 9.89
N THR A 223 13.52 -6.56 9.41
CA THR A 223 14.75 -6.01 9.98
C THR A 223 14.81 -4.50 9.80
N THR A 224 14.44 -4.00 8.63
CA THR A 224 14.44 -2.55 8.35
C THR A 224 13.46 -1.79 9.24
N ILE A 225 12.25 -2.32 9.44
CA ILE A 225 11.26 -1.76 10.38
C ILE A 225 11.87 -1.66 11.78
N ALA A 226 12.46 -2.75 12.29
CA ALA A 226 13.04 -2.78 13.62
C ALA A 226 14.15 -1.74 13.80
N LEU A 227 15.04 -1.59 12.80
CA LEU A 227 16.12 -0.60 12.83
C LEU A 227 15.59 0.83 12.78
N GLU A 228 14.60 1.11 11.93
CA GLU A 228 14.02 2.45 11.77
C GLU A 228 13.16 2.85 12.97
N GLU A 229 12.37 1.94 13.54
CA GLU A 229 11.60 2.21 14.76
C GLU A 229 12.53 2.42 15.97
N ALA A 230 13.60 1.62 16.10
CA ALA A 230 14.62 1.84 17.14
C ALA A 230 15.35 3.17 16.98
N SER A 231 15.46 3.68 15.74
CA SER A 231 16.02 5.00 15.44
C SER A 231 15.01 6.15 15.60
N GLY A 232 13.79 5.87 16.11
CA GLY A 232 12.76 6.88 16.35
C GLY A 232 12.17 7.49 15.08
N ARG A 233 12.22 6.80 13.93
CA ARG A 233 11.69 7.33 12.66
C ARG A 233 10.19 7.63 12.79
N ALA A 234 9.78 8.84 12.39
CA ALA A 234 8.41 9.32 12.56
C ALA A 234 7.92 10.17 11.38
N GLY A 235 6.62 10.44 11.35
CA GLY A 235 5.98 11.26 10.31
C GLY A 235 6.20 10.69 8.92
N ILE A 236 6.64 11.55 7.99
CA ILE A 236 6.94 11.15 6.60
C ILE A 236 8.12 10.19 6.47
N ALA A 237 8.94 10.03 7.52
CA ALA A 237 10.09 9.12 7.55
C ALA A 237 9.76 7.76 8.20
N SER A 238 8.52 7.55 8.66
CA SER A 238 8.08 6.26 9.23
C SER A 238 8.19 5.12 8.17
N PRO A 239 8.58 3.89 8.57
CA PRO A 239 8.77 2.74 7.67
C PRO A 239 7.46 2.13 7.13
N PHE A 240 6.47 2.94 6.74
CA PHE A 240 5.17 2.42 6.31
C PHE A 240 5.27 1.55 5.04
N ASP A 241 6.19 1.85 4.13
CA ASP A 241 6.49 1.06 2.94
C ASP A 241 6.95 -0.37 3.31
N CYS A 242 7.90 -0.49 4.23
CA CYS A 242 8.36 -1.78 4.75
C CYS A 242 7.24 -2.51 5.50
N LYS A 243 6.42 -1.80 6.29
CA LYS A 243 5.24 -2.38 6.95
C LYS A 243 4.26 -2.94 5.92
N PHE A 244 4.00 -2.22 4.82
CA PHE A 244 3.18 -2.74 3.71
C PHE A 244 3.81 -3.97 3.05
N VAL A 245 5.13 -3.99 2.85
CA VAL A 245 5.83 -5.17 2.31
C VAL A 245 5.64 -6.37 3.22
N LEU A 246 5.86 -6.20 4.52
CA LEU A 246 5.67 -7.24 5.53
C LEU A 246 4.24 -7.79 5.50
N ILE A 247 3.23 -6.91 5.52
CA ILE A 247 1.81 -7.31 5.47
C ILE A 247 1.49 -8.06 4.18
N ARG A 248 2.00 -7.58 3.03
CA ARG A 248 1.82 -8.25 1.73
C ARG A 248 2.46 -9.63 1.72
N CYS A 249 3.62 -9.81 2.35
CA CYS A 249 4.25 -11.13 2.47
C CYS A 249 3.44 -12.08 3.36
N LEU A 250 2.98 -11.63 4.54
CA LEU A 250 2.09 -12.41 5.41
C LEU A 250 0.84 -12.88 4.64
N TYR A 251 0.27 -12.00 3.83
CA TYR A 251 -0.86 -12.33 2.97
C TYR A 251 -0.51 -13.40 1.92
N GLU A 252 0.64 -13.32 1.26
CA GLU A 252 1.07 -14.34 0.30
C GLU A 252 1.47 -15.68 0.99
N PHE A 253 1.85 -15.64 2.27
CA PHE A 253 2.03 -16.81 3.13
C PHE A 253 0.71 -17.41 3.64
N SER A 254 -0.44 -16.87 3.23
CA SER A 254 -1.77 -17.26 3.73
C SER A 254 -1.96 -17.08 5.25
N MET A 255 -1.17 -16.20 5.87
CA MET A 255 -1.30 -15.80 7.28
C MET A 255 -2.28 -14.63 7.39
N VAL A 256 -3.53 -14.88 6.97
CA VAL A 256 -4.55 -13.84 6.72
C VAL A 256 -4.88 -13.02 7.98
N ASP A 257 -5.00 -13.67 9.14
CA ASP A 257 -5.34 -12.99 10.39
C ASP A 257 -4.24 -12.03 10.85
N GLN A 258 -2.97 -12.46 10.77
CA GLN A 258 -1.82 -11.61 11.11
C GLN A 258 -1.68 -10.45 10.12
N ALA A 259 -1.87 -10.71 8.83
CA ALA A 259 -1.86 -9.66 7.81
C ALA A 259 -2.97 -8.62 8.08
N LEU A 260 -4.15 -9.07 8.49
CA LEU A 260 -5.27 -8.19 8.83
C LEU A 260 -4.98 -7.36 10.10
N GLU A 261 -4.45 -8.00 11.15
CA GLU A 261 -4.10 -7.34 12.40
C GLU A 261 -3.06 -6.23 12.18
N GLU A 262 -1.98 -6.53 11.46
CA GLU A 262 -0.94 -5.56 11.14
C GLU A 262 -1.46 -4.44 10.22
N MET A 263 -2.34 -4.75 9.26
CA MET A 263 -2.99 -3.73 8.42
C MET A 263 -3.84 -2.76 9.24
N VAL A 264 -4.65 -3.29 10.17
CA VAL A 264 -5.48 -2.48 11.07
C VAL A 264 -4.62 -1.67 12.04
N ARG A 265 -3.52 -2.24 12.53
CA ARG A 265 -2.55 -1.53 13.39
C ARG A 265 -1.92 -0.35 12.65
N LEU A 266 -1.41 -0.56 11.44
CA LEU A 266 -0.82 0.50 10.62
C LEU A 266 -1.86 1.60 10.28
N GLY A 267 -3.09 1.21 9.94
CA GLY A 267 -4.18 2.16 9.67
C GLY A 267 -4.53 3.03 10.88
N ARG A 268 -4.54 2.45 12.09
CA ARG A 268 -4.76 3.21 13.33
C ARG A 268 -3.62 4.18 13.63
N GLU A 269 -2.37 3.74 13.44
CA GLU A 269 -1.18 4.57 13.59
C GLU A 269 -1.21 5.76 12.62
N ALA A 270 -1.47 5.50 11.33
CA ALA A 270 -1.57 6.52 10.30
C ALA A 270 -2.67 7.55 10.61
N ARG A 271 -3.85 7.09 11.04
CA ARG A 271 -4.97 7.97 11.42
C ARG A 271 -4.61 8.85 12.61
N LYS A 272 -3.96 8.30 13.64
CA LYS A 272 -3.52 9.07 14.82
C LYS A 272 -2.54 10.19 14.42
N ASN A 273 -1.71 9.94 13.41
CA ASN A 273 -0.73 10.88 12.91
C ASN A 273 -1.23 11.75 11.75
N ASN A 274 -2.54 11.82 11.48
CA ASN A 274 -3.14 12.60 10.39
C ASN A 274 -2.61 12.26 8.98
N LEU A 275 -2.09 11.05 8.78
CA LEU A 275 -1.62 10.56 7.47
C LEU A 275 -2.81 9.96 6.70
N ASN A 276 -3.65 10.82 6.13
CA ASN A 276 -4.90 10.43 5.48
C ASN A 276 -4.70 9.44 4.33
N PHE A 277 -3.75 9.68 3.42
CA PHE A 277 -3.50 8.76 2.31
C PHE A 277 -3.07 7.36 2.77
N ILE A 278 -2.18 7.28 3.77
CA ILE A 278 -1.76 5.99 4.35
C ILE A 278 -2.93 5.29 5.05
N THR A 279 -3.78 6.05 5.74
CA THR A 279 -5.01 5.53 6.34
C THR A 279 -5.91 4.88 5.29
N TYR A 280 -6.19 5.58 4.19
CA TYR A 280 -7.01 5.05 3.10
C TYR A 280 -6.37 3.81 2.45
N LEU A 281 -5.05 3.81 2.22
CA LEU A 281 -4.34 2.64 1.72
C LEU A 281 -4.51 1.42 2.64
N CYS A 282 -4.44 1.63 3.96
CA CYS A 282 -4.65 0.56 4.94
C CYS A 282 -6.08 0.03 4.92
N GLU A 283 -7.07 0.91 4.78
CA GLU A 283 -8.48 0.50 4.77
C GLU A 283 -8.87 -0.23 3.48
N VAL A 284 -8.33 0.18 2.34
CA VAL A 284 -8.44 -0.57 1.08
C VAL A 284 -7.70 -1.91 1.18
N GLY A 285 -6.53 -1.92 1.82
CA GLY A 285 -5.78 -3.12 2.14
C GLY A 285 -6.56 -4.10 3.01
N GLU A 286 -7.23 -3.62 4.05
CA GLU A 286 -8.14 -4.39 4.90
C GLU A 286 -9.26 -4.99 4.07
N ILE A 287 -9.92 -4.21 3.20
CA ILE A 287 -10.98 -4.72 2.32
C ILE A 287 -10.45 -5.82 1.41
N ARG A 288 -9.24 -5.67 0.86
CA ARG A 288 -8.60 -6.72 0.05
C ARG A 288 -8.39 -8.01 0.84
N ILE A 289 -7.95 -7.92 2.10
CA ILE A 289 -7.74 -9.08 2.96
C ILE A 289 -9.10 -9.70 3.34
N LEU A 290 -10.06 -8.89 3.80
CA LEU A 290 -11.43 -9.30 4.15
C LEU A 290 -12.16 -9.97 2.98
N SER A 291 -11.91 -9.55 1.73
CA SER A 291 -12.48 -10.19 0.53
C SER A 291 -12.12 -11.68 0.40
N ARG A 292 -11.17 -12.15 1.21
CA ARG A 292 -10.78 -13.57 1.29
C ARG A 292 -11.35 -14.30 2.48
N ILE A 293 -11.85 -13.59 3.49
CA ILE A 293 -12.43 -14.18 4.68
C ILE A 293 -13.92 -14.44 4.41
N PRO A 294 -14.41 -15.68 4.57
CA PRO A 294 -15.83 -15.99 4.44
C PRO A 294 -16.68 -15.10 5.36
N ASN A 295 -17.92 -14.83 4.96
CA ASN A 295 -18.90 -14.05 5.74
C ASN A 295 -18.48 -12.60 6.09
N SER A 296 -17.46 -12.03 5.41
CA SER A 296 -17.03 -10.65 5.63
C SER A 296 -17.75 -9.60 4.76
N GLN A 297 -18.78 -10.00 4.00
CA GLN A 297 -19.44 -9.14 3.00
C GLN A 297 -20.07 -7.88 3.61
N GLU A 298 -20.75 -8.02 4.75
CA GLU A 298 -21.37 -6.89 5.45
C GLU A 298 -20.31 -5.87 5.90
N LYS A 299 -19.20 -6.36 6.48
CA LYS A 299 -18.08 -5.52 6.90
C LYS A 299 -17.45 -4.79 5.72
N ILE A 300 -17.23 -5.49 4.60
CA ILE A 300 -16.70 -4.89 3.36
C ILE A 300 -17.62 -3.80 2.83
N SER A 301 -18.93 -4.07 2.74
CA SER A 301 -19.93 -3.11 2.26
C SER A 301 -19.99 -1.84 3.12
N THR A 302 -19.96 -2.04 4.44
CA THR A 302 -19.94 -0.94 5.42
C THR A 302 -18.68 -0.10 5.27
N ASN A 303 -17.52 -0.73 5.15
CA ASN A 303 -16.24 -0.02 4.98
C ASN A 303 -16.19 0.78 3.67
N ILE A 304 -16.62 0.20 2.54
CA ILE A 304 -16.68 0.90 1.24
C ILE A 304 -17.62 2.11 1.32
N SER A 305 -18.79 1.94 1.94
CA SER A 305 -19.78 3.01 2.07
C SER A 305 -19.25 4.15 2.95
N ARG A 306 -18.57 3.83 4.05
CA ARG A 306 -17.91 4.82 4.90
C ARG A 306 -16.84 5.61 4.13
N LEU A 307 -15.91 4.92 3.47
CA LEU A 307 -14.85 5.55 2.67
C LEU A 307 -15.42 6.50 1.60
N ARG A 308 -16.49 6.08 0.92
CA ARG A 308 -17.18 6.89 -0.09
C ARG A 308 -17.84 8.13 0.52
N ASN A 309 -18.49 7.99 1.68
CA ASN A 309 -19.12 9.11 2.38
C ASN A 309 -18.09 10.14 2.87
N GLU A 310 -16.96 9.69 3.41
CA GLU A 310 -15.87 10.57 3.84
C GLU A 310 -15.31 11.41 2.69
N LEU A 311 -15.12 10.80 1.50
CA LEU A 311 -14.67 11.50 0.29
C LEU A 311 -15.68 12.52 -0.24
N LEU A 312 -16.99 12.24 -0.11
CA LEU A 312 -18.04 13.17 -0.53
C LEU A 312 -18.09 14.42 0.36
N LEU A 313 -17.72 14.28 1.63
CA LEU A 313 -17.78 15.37 2.61
C LEU A 313 -16.52 16.24 2.62
N ASN A 314 -15.38 15.73 2.14
CA ASN A 314 -14.11 16.44 2.16
C ASN A 314 -13.49 16.60 0.75
N PRO A 315 -13.56 17.80 0.14
CA PRO A 315 -12.98 18.09 -1.18
C PRO A 315 -11.48 17.80 -1.28
N ASP A 316 -10.72 17.97 -0.19
CA ASP A 316 -9.27 17.78 -0.18
C ASP A 316 -8.86 16.31 -0.38
N LEU A 317 -9.80 15.38 -0.15
CA LEU A 317 -9.58 13.96 -0.32
C LEU A 317 -9.91 13.47 -1.74
N LYS A 318 -10.42 14.33 -2.64
CA LYS A 318 -10.90 13.94 -3.97
C LYS A 318 -9.88 13.16 -4.81
N ALA A 319 -8.59 13.42 -4.62
CA ALA A 319 -7.50 12.68 -5.27
C ALA A 319 -7.49 11.18 -4.94
N MET A 320 -8.10 10.78 -3.83
CA MET A 320 -8.16 9.39 -3.34
C MET A 320 -9.38 8.61 -3.85
N ASN A 321 -10.21 9.17 -4.73
CA ASN A 321 -11.39 8.45 -5.26
C ASN A 321 -11.05 7.08 -5.88
N TRP A 322 -9.90 6.98 -6.55
CA TRP A 322 -9.44 5.73 -7.15
C TRP A 322 -9.19 4.60 -6.12
N LEU A 323 -8.89 4.95 -4.86
CA LEU A 323 -8.71 3.97 -3.79
C LEU A 323 -10.03 3.29 -3.41
N VAL A 324 -11.13 4.04 -3.39
CA VAL A 324 -12.46 3.47 -3.14
C VAL A 324 -12.92 2.60 -4.30
N ASP A 325 -12.57 3.01 -5.51
CA ASP A 325 -12.80 2.22 -6.71
C ASP A 325 -12.01 0.90 -6.69
N LEU A 326 -10.77 0.95 -6.21
CA LEU A 326 -9.94 -0.23 -6.00
C LEU A 326 -10.50 -1.16 -4.91
N ALA A 327 -11.01 -0.60 -3.81
CA ALA A 327 -11.72 -1.38 -2.80
C ALA A 327 -12.98 -2.05 -3.35
N GLU A 328 -13.78 -1.32 -4.13
CA GLU A 328 -14.97 -1.87 -4.80
C GLU A 328 -14.57 -2.97 -5.79
N PHE A 329 -13.48 -2.77 -6.55
CA PHE A 329 -12.93 -3.80 -7.44
C PHE A 329 -12.60 -5.09 -6.66
N PHE A 330 -11.93 -5.00 -5.52
CA PHE A 330 -11.58 -6.18 -4.73
C PHE A 330 -12.82 -6.93 -4.22
N ALA A 331 -13.84 -6.21 -3.78
CA ALA A 331 -15.12 -6.80 -3.37
C ALA A 331 -15.84 -7.50 -4.55
N LYS A 332 -15.91 -6.85 -5.71
CA LYS A 332 -16.64 -7.36 -6.89
C LYS A 332 -15.94 -8.49 -7.62
N ASN A 333 -14.61 -8.57 -7.54
CA ASN A 333 -13.85 -9.71 -8.07
C ASN A 333 -14.24 -11.04 -7.40
N GLN A 334 -14.77 -11.01 -6.17
CA GLN A 334 -15.28 -12.21 -5.52
C GLN A 334 -16.66 -12.63 -6.05
N SER A 335 -17.52 -11.66 -6.35
CA SER A 335 -18.87 -11.92 -6.90
C SER A 335 -18.90 -12.13 -8.41
N TYR A 336 -17.74 -12.09 -9.08
CA TYR A 336 -17.61 -12.21 -10.55
C TYR A 336 -18.50 -11.21 -11.33
N ASP A 337 -18.70 -10.01 -10.78
CA ASP A 337 -19.43 -8.95 -11.47
C ASP A 337 -18.53 -8.25 -12.50
N LEU A 338 -18.29 -8.93 -13.63
CA LEU A 338 -17.38 -8.48 -14.68
C LEU A 338 -17.84 -7.16 -15.32
N GLY A 339 -19.16 -6.92 -15.40
CA GLY A 339 -19.72 -5.67 -15.91
C GLY A 339 -19.31 -4.48 -15.04
N ARG A 340 -19.50 -4.60 -13.73
CA ARG A 340 -19.09 -3.56 -12.78
C ARG A 340 -17.58 -3.36 -12.75
N ILE A 341 -16.82 -4.45 -12.79
CA ILE A 341 -15.35 -4.40 -12.87
C ILE A 341 -14.89 -3.62 -14.10
N ASN A 342 -15.48 -3.88 -15.28
CA ASN A 342 -15.14 -3.15 -16.49
C ASN A 342 -15.42 -1.65 -16.36
N THR A 343 -16.59 -1.27 -15.84
CA THR A 343 -16.92 0.15 -15.58
C THR A 343 -15.93 0.83 -14.65
N ILE A 344 -15.46 0.14 -13.60
CA ILE A 344 -14.46 0.67 -12.66
C ILE A 344 -13.11 0.91 -13.36
N VAL A 345 -12.69 -0.01 -14.24
CA VAL A 345 -11.43 0.11 -14.97
C VAL A 345 -11.51 1.23 -16.01
N GLU A 346 -12.61 1.31 -16.77
CA GLU A 346 -12.81 2.34 -17.81
C GLU A 346 -12.87 3.76 -17.25
N ARG A 347 -13.47 3.95 -16.06
CA ARG A 347 -13.53 5.28 -15.43
C ARG A 347 -12.21 5.74 -14.80
N ASN A 348 -11.23 4.84 -14.65
CA ASN A 348 -9.91 5.12 -14.07
C ASN A 348 -8.77 4.90 -15.09
N PRO A 349 -8.77 5.57 -16.24
CA PRO A 349 -7.79 5.36 -17.29
C PRO A 349 -6.39 5.85 -16.89
N GLU A 350 -6.19 6.57 -15.80
CA GLU A 350 -4.85 7.01 -15.37
C GLU A 350 -4.27 6.16 -14.23
N VAL A 351 -5.02 5.18 -13.72
CA VAL A 351 -4.61 4.38 -12.57
C VAL A 351 -3.99 3.07 -13.04
N THR A 352 -2.65 3.00 -13.06
CA THR A 352 -1.87 1.83 -13.49
C THR A 352 -2.32 0.55 -12.80
N TYR A 353 -2.55 0.61 -11.48
CA TYR A 353 -2.93 -0.58 -10.73
C TYR A 353 -4.26 -1.18 -11.21
N LEU A 354 -5.31 -0.35 -11.31
CA LEU A 354 -6.64 -0.76 -11.77
C LEU A 354 -6.60 -1.33 -13.20
N LYS A 355 -5.82 -0.72 -14.10
CA LYS A 355 -5.60 -1.25 -15.46
C LYS A 355 -5.00 -2.66 -15.42
N GLN A 356 -3.95 -2.87 -14.64
CA GLN A 356 -3.25 -4.15 -14.56
C GLN A 356 -4.15 -5.25 -13.98
N VAL A 357 -4.82 -4.98 -12.84
CA VAL A 357 -5.73 -5.98 -12.24
C VAL A 357 -6.96 -6.21 -13.12
N GLY A 358 -7.48 -5.17 -13.78
CA GLY A 358 -8.56 -5.25 -14.75
C GLY A 358 -8.22 -6.19 -15.91
N LYS A 359 -7.05 -6.01 -16.54
CA LYS A 359 -6.56 -6.92 -17.60
C LYS A 359 -6.49 -8.37 -17.12
N SER A 360 -6.00 -8.59 -15.89
CA SER A 360 -5.88 -9.95 -15.33
C SER A 360 -7.22 -10.62 -15.04
N VAL A 361 -8.26 -9.86 -14.71
CA VAL A 361 -9.58 -10.42 -14.38
C VAL A 361 -10.44 -10.57 -15.63
N LEU A 362 -10.53 -9.52 -16.46
CA LEU A 362 -11.32 -9.50 -17.69
C LEU A 362 -10.72 -10.37 -18.80
N GLY A 363 -9.40 -10.61 -18.77
CA GLY A 363 -8.69 -11.44 -19.75
C GLY A 363 -8.84 -12.95 -19.58
N LYS A 364 -9.44 -13.44 -18.48
CA LYS A 364 -9.52 -14.88 -18.14
C LYS A 364 -10.30 -15.76 -19.15
N HIS A 365 -10.99 -15.17 -20.11
CA HIS A 365 -11.83 -15.87 -21.08
C HIS A 365 -11.21 -16.08 -22.47
N LYS A 366 -9.97 -15.61 -22.72
CA LYS A 366 -9.29 -15.92 -23.97
C LYS A 366 -8.71 -17.35 -23.88
N GLN A 367 -8.95 -18.17 -24.90
CA GLN A 367 -8.28 -19.46 -25.03
C GLN A 367 -6.78 -19.23 -25.03
N ASP A 368 -6.12 -19.75 -24.00
CA ASP A 368 -4.70 -19.62 -23.76
C ASP A 368 -3.93 -20.46 -24.79
N ASP A 369 -3.36 -19.78 -25.80
CA ASP A 369 -2.42 -20.39 -26.75
C ASP A 369 -1.15 -20.77 -26.00
N ALA A 370 -0.87 -22.09 -25.95
CA ALA A 370 0.31 -22.65 -25.29
C ALA A 370 1.61 -21.97 -25.75
N ASN A 371 1.71 -21.62 -27.02
CA ASN A 371 2.91 -21.01 -27.58
C ASN A 371 3.11 -19.57 -27.08
N GLN A 372 2.02 -18.82 -26.91
CA GLN A 372 2.09 -17.46 -26.33
C GLN A 372 2.53 -17.53 -24.86
N ILE A 373 2.00 -18.47 -24.08
CA ILE A 373 2.38 -18.61 -22.67
C ILE A 373 3.84 -19.06 -22.54
N LYS A 374 4.33 -19.94 -23.41
CA LYS A 374 5.74 -20.37 -23.41
C LYS A 374 6.72 -19.21 -23.65
N ASN A 375 6.29 -18.17 -24.35
CA ASN A 375 7.10 -16.98 -24.60
C ASN A 375 7.06 -15.95 -23.46
N LEU A 376 6.25 -16.18 -22.41
CA LEU A 376 6.27 -15.32 -21.22
C LEU A 376 7.65 -15.39 -20.52
N PRO A 377 8.10 -14.28 -19.91
CA PRO A 377 9.35 -14.22 -19.18
C PRO A 377 9.37 -15.20 -17.99
N GLU A 378 10.59 -15.54 -17.54
CA GLU A 378 10.86 -16.40 -16.38
C GLU A 378 12.01 -15.80 -15.54
N ILE A 379 12.13 -14.47 -15.49
CA ILE A 379 13.23 -13.79 -14.80
C ILE A 379 12.96 -13.79 -13.29
N THR A 380 11.73 -13.47 -12.90
CA THR A 380 11.34 -13.36 -11.49
C THR A 380 10.60 -14.61 -11.00
N ALA A 381 10.58 -14.82 -9.68
CA ALA A 381 9.82 -15.91 -9.07
C ALA A 381 8.33 -15.83 -9.43
N PHE A 382 7.76 -14.62 -9.41
CA PHE A 382 6.38 -14.37 -9.79
C PHE A 382 6.09 -14.82 -11.22
N GLU A 383 6.97 -14.49 -12.17
CA GLU A 383 6.84 -14.88 -13.57
C GLU A 383 6.94 -16.40 -13.75
N ILE A 384 7.93 -17.04 -13.11
CA ILE A 384 8.10 -18.50 -13.15
C ILE A 384 6.84 -19.19 -12.64
N ILE A 385 6.33 -18.80 -11.46
CA ILE A 385 5.13 -19.39 -10.88
C ILE A 385 3.92 -19.17 -11.81
N ARG A 386 3.69 -17.93 -12.25
CA ARG A 386 2.54 -17.57 -13.09
C ARG A 386 2.54 -18.33 -14.41
N LYS A 387 3.65 -18.33 -15.13
CA LYS A 387 3.77 -18.99 -16.43
C LYS A 387 3.48 -20.49 -16.33
N ASN A 388 4.08 -21.14 -15.35
CA ASN A 388 3.93 -22.58 -15.16
C ASN A 388 2.53 -22.96 -14.65
N LEU A 389 1.89 -22.11 -13.83
CA LEU A 389 0.47 -22.28 -13.45
C LEU A 389 -0.49 -22.10 -14.64
N LEU A 390 -0.17 -21.23 -15.60
CA LEU A 390 -0.98 -21.10 -16.82
C LEU A 390 -0.79 -22.34 -17.70
N LEU A 391 0.46 -22.75 -17.97
CA LEU A 391 0.75 -23.93 -18.79
C LEU A 391 0.16 -25.22 -18.21
N SER A 392 0.09 -25.35 -16.87
CA SER A 392 -0.55 -26.52 -16.24
C SER A 392 -2.04 -26.66 -16.55
N LYS A 393 -2.69 -25.61 -17.04
CA LYS A 393 -4.13 -25.60 -17.38
C LYS A 393 -4.40 -25.79 -18.87
N VAL A 394 -3.37 -25.70 -19.72
CA VAL A 394 -3.54 -25.75 -21.18
C VAL A 394 -3.73 -27.19 -21.63
N LYS A 395 -4.94 -27.53 -22.10
CA LYS A 395 -5.32 -28.91 -22.45
C LYS A 395 -4.45 -29.53 -23.57
N SER A 396 -3.97 -28.73 -24.51
CA SER A 396 -3.15 -29.21 -25.64
C SER A 396 -1.76 -29.69 -25.26
N GLU A 397 -1.24 -29.34 -24.07
CA GLU A 397 0.08 -29.81 -23.61
C GLU A 397 0.07 -31.28 -23.18
N GLY A 398 -1.12 -31.83 -22.87
CA GLY A 398 -1.28 -33.19 -22.35
C GLY A 398 -0.96 -33.33 -20.86
N VAL A 399 -1.58 -34.33 -20.22
CA VAL A 399 -1.60 -34.51 -18.75
C VAL A 399 -0.19 -34.58 -18.14
N LYS A 400 0.74 -35.26 -18.82
CA LYS A 400 2.12 -35.41 -18.32
C LYS A 400 2.83 -34.05 -18.21
N LYS A 401 2.79 -33.24 -19.27
CA LYS A 401 3.43 -31.91 -19.26
C LYS A 401 2.72 -30.94 -18.31
N GLN A 402 1.38 -30.97 -18.26
CA GLN A 402 0.61 -30.16 -17.31
C GLN A 402 1.07 -30.41 -15.86
N ARG A 403 1.31 -31.67 -15.52
CA ARG A 403 1.84 -32.08 -14.23
C ARG A 403 3.26 -31.56 -13.99
N GLU A 404 4.14 -31.64 -14.99
CA GLU A 404 5.52 -31.12 -14.92
C GLU A 404 5.54 -29.60 -14.71
N TYR A 405 4.71 -28.84 -15.43
CA TYR A 405 4.58 -27.40 -15.21
C TYR A 405 4.05 -27.08 -13.81
N LEU A 406 3.00 -27.77 -13.36
CA LEU A 406 2.48 -27.55 -12.01
C LEU A 406 3.53 -27.83 -10.95
N LYS A 407 4.34 -28.89 -11.11
CA LYS A 407 5.48 -29.16 -10.21
C LYS A 407 6.51 -28.03 -10.24
N LYS A 408 6.93 -27.54 -11.41
CA LYS A 408 7.86 -26.39 -11.51
C LYS A 408 7.32 -25.14 -10.81
N ALA A 409 6.01 -24.88 -10.91
CA ALA A 409 5.39 -23.78 -10.18
C ALA A 409 5.43 -24.02 -8.66
N LEU A 410 5.05 -25.21 -8.19
CA LEU A 410 5.04 -25.57 -6.77
C LEU A 410 6.45 -25.51 -6.15
N ASP A 411 7.47 -26.04 -6.84
CA ASP A 411 8.85 -26.03 -6.37
C ASP A 411 9.34 -24.58 -6.15
N LYS A 412 9.10 -23.67 -7.11
CA LYS A 412 9.45 -22.26 -6.94
C LYS A 412 8.57 -21.57 -5.88
N GLY A 413 7.30 -21.96 -5.77
CA GLY A 413 6.38 -21.50 -4.73
C GLY A 413 6.87 -21.84 -3.32
N GLU A 414 7.36 -23.06 -3.11
CA GLU A 414 7.94 -23.53 -1.87
C GLU A 414 9.21 -22.77 -1.51
N GLU A 415 10.11 -22.61 -2.49
CA GLU A 415 11.36 -21.86 -2.36
C GLU A 415 11.11 -20.47 -1.78
N VAL A 416 10.18 -19.72 -2.39
CA VAL A 416 9.88 -18.33 -2.01
C VAL A 416 8.79 -18.17 -0.94
N GLY A 417 8.11 -19.27 -0.56
CA GLY A 417 7.05 -19.30 0.45
C GLY A 417 5.63 -18.94 -0.04
N ALA A 418 5.41 -18.81 -1.34
CA ALA A 418 4.16 -18.30 -1.93
C ALA A 418 2.99 -19.30 -1.83
N LEU A 419 2.10 -19.21 -0.83
CA LEU A 419 0.93 -20.10 -0.73
C LEU A 419 -0.29 -19.53 -1.47
N GLU A 420 -0.58 -18.24 -1.28
CA GLU A 420 -1.85 -17.67 -1.69
C GLU A 420 -2.01 -17.59 -3.21
N VAL A 421 -0.92 -17.49 -3.98
CA VAL A 421 -0.94 -17.55 -5.45
C VAL A 421 -1.56 -18.85 -5.97
N PHE A 422 -1.36 -19.98 -5.26
CA PHE A 422 -1.94 -21.28 -5.57
C PHE A 422 -3.38 -21.39 -5.05
N LEU A 423 -3.64 -20.92 -3.82
CA LEU A 423 -4.96 -20.99 -3.19
C LEU A 423 -6.03 -20.14 -3.91
N ARG A 424 -5.61 -19.15 -4.70
CA ARG A 424 -6.50 -18.34 -5.56
C ARG A 424 -6.93 -19.05 -6.84
N GLN A 425 -6.34 -20.19 -7.20
CA GLN A 425 -6.73 -20.92 -8.40
C GLN A 425 -8.11 -21.58 -8.25
N ASP A 426 -8.70 -22.00 -9.37
CA ASP A 426 -9.98 -22.73 -9.42
C ASP A 426 -9.91 -24.11 -8.75
N ASN A 427 -11.07 -24.69 -8.42
CA ASN A 427 -11.14 -25.95 -7.68
C ASN A 427 -10.44 -27.11 -8.39
N LEU A 428 -10.49 -27.18 -9.73
CA LEU A 428 -9.80 -28.24 -10.51
C LEU A 428 -8.27 -28.14 -10.35
N THR A 429 -7.74 -26.92 -10.33
CA THR A 429 -6.31 -26.68 -10.08
C THR A 429 -5.94 -27.04 -8.64
N LEU A 430 -6.78 -26.70 -7.66
CA LEU A 430 -6.56 -27.07 -6.25
C LEU A 430 -6.58 -28.59 -6.04
N GLU A 431 -7.51 -29.31 -6.67
CA GLU A 431 -7.54 -30.78 -6.68
C GLU A 431 -6.27 -31.37 -7.30
N SER A 432 -5.78 -30.77 -8.39
CA SER A 432 -4.52 -31.18 -9.03
C SER A 432 -3.31 -30.99 -8.11
N ILE A 433 -3.28 -29.91 -7.32
CA ILE A 433 -2.25 -29.66 -6.30
C ILE A 433 -2.30 -30.73 -5.20
N ILE A 434 -3.49 -31.03 -4.67
CA ILE A 434 -3.68 -32.05 -3.62
C ILE A 434 -3.25 -33.44 -4.12
N ASN A 435 -3.57 -33.78 -5.37
CA ASN A 435 -3.16 -35.06 -5.95
C ASN A 435 -1.64 -35.15 -6.17
N LEU A 436 -0.98 -34.03 -6.46
CA LEU A 436 0.47 -33.97 -6.61
C LEU A 436 1.21 -34.06 -5.28
N SER A 437 0.75 -33.35 -4.26
CA SER A 437 1.37 -33.28 -2.95
C SER A 437 1.29 -34.59 -2.17
N SER A 438 0.29 -35.44 -2.44
CA SER A 438 0.17 -36.78 -1.84
C SER A 438 1.41 -37.69 -2.04
N LYS A 439 2.34 -37.30 -2.91
CA LYS A 439 3.58 -38.03 -3.21
C LYS A 439 4.86 -37.35 -2.72
N ASP A 440 4.81 -36.10 -2.24
CA ASP A 440 5.98 -35.30 -1.88
C ASP A 440 5.91 -34.89 -0.40
N ASN A 441 7.03 -34.92 0.31
CA ASN A 441 7.08 -34.91 1.79
C ASN A 441 7.39 -33.54 2.43
N SER A 442 7.20 -32.42 1.74
CA SER A 442 7.52 -31.11 2.34
C SER A 442 6.40 -30.59 3.24
N ILE A 443 6.78 -29.98 4.36
CA ILE A 443 5.85 -29.34 5.32
C ILE A 443 5.03 -28.23 4.63
N TRP A 444 5.63 -27.57 3.65
CA TRP A 444 5.00 -26.52 2.86
C TRP A 444 3.88 -27.09 1.97
N LEU A 445 4.14 -28.19 1.25
CA LEU A 445 3.14 -28.83 0.40
C LEU A 445 1.99 -29.43 1.22
N GLU A 446 2.27 -30.00 2.39
CA GLU A 446 1.23 -30.48 3.30
C GLU A 446 0.32 -29.33 3.75
N SER A 447 0.92 -28.21 4.16
CA SER A 447 0.18 -27.01 4.57
C SER A 447 -0.65 -26.43 3.42
N LEU A 448 -0.09 -26.35 2.20
CA LEU A 448 -0.81 -25.92 1.01
C LEU A 448 -2.02 -26.83 0.72
N SER A 449 -1.84 -28.15 0.85
CA SER A 449 -2.88 -29.14 0.58
C SER A 449 -4.04 -29.02 1.57
N ARG A 450 -3.74 -28.88 2.86
CA ARG A 450 -4.75 -28.62 3.89
C ARG A 450 -5.54 -27.35 3.59
N LEU A 451 -4.85 -26.24 3.33
CA LEU A 451 -5.49 -24.97 2.99
C LEU A 451 -6.30 -25.04 1.69
N ALA A 452 -5.85 -25.83 0.71
CA ALA A 452 -6.58 -26.05 -0.54
C ALA A 452 -7.90 -26.81 -0.30
N ILE A 453 -7.89 -27.84 0.54
CA ILE A 453 -9.09 -28.57 0.96
C ILE A 453 -10.08 -27.62 1.63
N ASP A 454 -9.62 -26.83 2.60
CA ASP A 454 -10.46 -25.86 3.31
C ASP A 454 -11.08 -24.84 2.34
N ARG A 455 -10.29 -24.35 1.36
CA ARG A 455 -10.76 -23.40 0.35
C ARG A 455 -11.82 -24.01 -0.57
N ILE A 456 -11.64 -25.27 -1.00
CA ILE A 456 -12.64 -26.00 -1.80
C ILE A 456 -13.93 -26.16 -0.99
N GLN A 457 -13.83 -26.59 0.28
CA GLN A 457 -15.00 -26.78 1.14
C GLN A 457 -15.77 -25.47 1.35
N GLN A 458 -15.07 -24.37 1.66
CA GLN A 458 -15.69 -23.05 1.82
C GLN A 458 -16.38 -22.59 0.54
N ARG A 459 -15.72 -22.72 -0.63
CA ARG A 459 -16.33 -22.36 -1.92
C ARG A 459 -17.55 -23.21 -2.23
N ASN A 460 -17.51 -24.50 -1.95
CA ASN A 460 -18.65 -25.40 -2.15
C ASN A 460 -19.78 -25.11 -1.17
N GLN A 461 -19.50 -24.72 0.08
CA GLN A 461 -20.50 -24.28 1.03
C GLN A 461 -21.17 -22.98 0.57
N VAL A 462 -20.38 -21.97 0.14
CA VAL A 462 -20.92 -20.74 -0.45
C VAL A 462 -21.72 -21.08 -1.70
N ALA A 463 -21.20 -21.91 -2.61
CA ALA A 463 -21.91 -22.34 -3.80
C ALA A 463 -23.15 -23.17 -3.49
N LYS A 464 -23.28 -23.80 -2.32
CA LYS A 464 -24.47 -24.53 -1.86
C LYS A 464 -25.48 -23.59 -1.20
N ILE A 465 -25.01 -22.59 -0.44
CA ILE A 465 -25.83 -21.49 0.12
C ILE A 465 -26.38 -20.62 -1.02
N SER A 466 -25.57 -20.35 -2.04
CA SER A 466 -25.94 -19.73 -3.32
C SER A 466 -26.54 -20.73 -4.32
N GLY A 467 -26.54 -22.02 -3.97
CA GLY A 467 -26.70 -23.19 -4.85
C GLY A 467 -28.11 -23.66 -5.09
N GLU A 468 -29.06 -22.97 -4.49
CA GLU A 468 -30.36 -22.86 -5.09
C GLU A 468 -30.31 -21.58 -5.95
N GLN A 469 -29.42 -21.55 -6.98
CA GLN A 469 -29.19 -20.36 -7.81
C GLN A 469 -30.53 -19.82 -8.29
N LEU A 470 -30.76 -18.54 -8.04
CA LEU A 470 -31.89 -17.83 -8.62
C LEU A 470 -31.68 -17.86 -10.14
N THR A 471 -32.66 -18.37 -10.86
CA THR A 471 -32.70 -18.29 -12.32
C THR A 471 -32.71 -16.80 -12.73
N GLU A 472 -32.30 -16.48 -13.96
CA GLU A 472 -32.35 -15.10 -14.48
C GLU A 472 -33.72 -14.45 -14.23
N ARG A 473 -34.78 -15.25 -14.38
CA ARG A 473 -36.15 -14.82 -14.13
C ARG A 473 -36.46 -14.52 -12.67
N GLU A 474 -35.88 -15.29 -11.76
CA GLU A 474 -36.01 -15.06 -10.32
C GLU A 474 -35.17 -13.86 -9.86
N ILE A 475 -34.02 -13.61 -10.48
CA ILE A 475 -33.22 -12.37 -10.27
C ILE A 475 -34.00 -11.14 -10.75
N GLU A 476 -34.64 -11.23 -11.91
CA GLU A 476 -35.47 -10.15 -12.44
C GLU A 476 -36.65 -9.84 -11.51
N VAL A 477 -37.35 -10.88 -11.04
CA VAL A 477 -38.38 -10.76 -10.01
C VAL A 477 -37.84 -10.08 -8.74
N LEU A 478 -36.65 -10.47 -8.28
CA LEU A 478 -36.01 -9.92 -7.09
C LEU A 478 -35.63 -8.43 -7.25
N LYS A 479 -35.20 -7.99 -8.43
CA LYS A 479 -34.95 -6.56 -8.74
C LYS A 479 -36.23 -5.72 -8.59
N TYR A 480 -37.37 -6.23 -9.08
CA TYR A 480 -38.65 -5.53 -8.95
C TYR A 480 -39.22 -5.55 -7.53
N LEU A 481 -38.84 -6.50 -6.68
CA LEU A 481 -39.28 -6.53 -5.28
C LEU A 481 -38.83 -5.31 -4.46
N LEU A 482 -37.76 -4.62 -4.89
CA LEU A 482 -37.29 -3.36 -4.31
C LEU A 482 -38.20 -2.15 -4.59
N SER A 483 -39.07 -2.24 -5.60
CA SER A 483 -40.04 -1.18 -5.89
C SER A 483 -41.23 -1.25 -4.94
N GLU A 484 -41.96 -0.16 -4.72
CA GLU A 484 -43.21 -0.20 -3.92
C GLU A 484 -44.40 -0.83 -4.68
N LYS A 485 -44.16 -1.33 -5.90
CA LYS A 485 -45.21 -1.93 -6.72
C LYS A 485 -45.80 -3.17 -6.05
N SER A 486 -47.11 -3.35 -6.22
CA SER A 486 -47.80 -4.56 -5.78
C SER A 486 -47.33 -5.77 -6.59
N ILE A 487 -47.39 -6.97 -5.99
CA ILE A 487 -46.97 -8.22 -6.66
C ILE A 487 -47.74 -8.43 -7.98
N GLY A 488 -49.01 -7.99 -8.05
CA GLY A 488 -49.80 -8.03 -9.28
C GLY A 488 -49.28 -7.10 -10.37
N SER A 489 -48.88 -5.87 -10.00
CA SER A 489 -48.29 -4.90 -10.91
C SER A 489 -46.90 -5.33 -11.41
N ILE A 490 -46.10 -5.97 -10.55
CA ILE A 490 -44.82 -6.55 -10.94
C ILE A 490 -45.04 -7.68 -11.95
N GLY A 491 -46.03 -8.56 -11.71
CA GLY A 491 -46.38 -9.62 -12.66
C GLY A 491 -46.78 -9.09 -14.04
N GLN A 492 -47.58 -8.01 -14.09
CA GLN A 492 -47.93 -7.33 -15.33
C GLN A 492 -46.71 -6.72 -16.05
N THR A 493 -45.83 -6.05 -15.30
CA THR A 493 -44.59 -5.46 -15.84
C THR A 493 -43.68 -6.53 -16.44
N LEU A 494 -43.66 -7.70 -15.82
CA LEU A 494 -42.89 -8.85 -16.26
C LEU A 494 -43.64 -9.70 -17.32
N HIS A 495 -44.86 -9.36 -17.72
CA HIS A 495 -45.69 -10.17 -18.62
C HIS A 495 -45.94 -11.61 -18.13
N ILE A 496 -46.15 -11.82 -16.82
CA ILE A 496 -46.48 -13.13 -16.21
C ILE A 496 -47.72 -13.08 -15.32
N SER A 497 -48.41 -14.22 -15.22
CA SER A 497 -49.61 -14.34 -14.38
C SER A 497 -49.30 -14.18 -12.89
N LYS A 498 -50.29 -13.78 -12.10
CA LYS A 498 -50.19 -13.69 -10.63
C LYS A 498 -49.80 -15.03 -9.97
N ASN A 499 -50.23 -16.15 -10.54
CA ASN A 499 -49.91 -17.49 -10.04
C ASN A 499 -48.45 -17.88 -10.36
N THR A 500 -47.98 -17.54 -11.56
CA THR A 500 -46.58 -17.70 -11.95
C THR A 500 -45.66 -16.85 -11.08
N MET A 501 -46.07 -15.61 -10.78
CA MET A 501 -45.34 -14.72 -9.88
C MET A 501 -45.24 -15.28 -8.46
N LYS A 502 -46.32 -15.83 -7.89
CA LYS A 502 -46.29 -16.51 -6.58
C LYS A 502 -45.30 -17.69 -6.57
N THR A 503 -45.21 -18.42 -7.69
CA THR A 503 -44.29 -19.55 -7.83
C THR A 503 -42.85 -19.08 -7.82
N HIS A 504 -42.50 -18.05 -8.60
CA HIS A 504 -41.18 -17.44 -8.56
C HIS A 504 -40.84 -16.90 -7.17
N LEU A 505 -41.77 -16.23 -6.48
CA LEU A 505 -41.53 -15.73 -5.12
C LEU A 505 -41.29 -16.84 -4.11
N ARG A 506 -42.06 -17.93 -4.16
CA ARG A 506 -41.85 -19.09 -3.29
C ARG A 506 -40.47 -19.70 -3.51
N ASN A 507 -40.07 -19.84 -4.77
CA ASN A 507 -38.75 -20.34 -5.10
C ASN A 507 -37.67 -19.37 -4.63
N VAL A 508 -37.79 -18.07 -4.92
CA VAL A 508 -36.86 -17.02 -4.45
C VAL A 508 -36.70 -17.07 -2.93
N TYR A 509 -37.79 -17.15 -2.18
CA TYR A 509 -37.77 -17.19 -0.71
C TYR A 509 -37.12 -18.46 -0.17
N ARG A 510 -37.46 -19.62 -0.75
CA ARG A 510 -36.83 -20.90 -0.40
C ARG A 510 -35.33 -20.88 -0.71
N LYS A 511 -34.97 -20.40 -1.90
CA LYS A 511 -33.59 -20.29 -2.41
C LYS A 511 -32.73 -19.36 -1.58
N LEU A 512 -33.31 -18.25 -1.11
CA LEU A 512 -32.64 -17.28 -0.25
C LEU A 512 -32.73 -17.64 1.24
N GLY A 513 -33.51 -18.65 1.63
CA GLY A 513 -33.75 -19.02 3.03
C GLY A 513 -34.35 -17.85 3.84
N VAL A 514 -35.39 -17.22 3.31
CA VAL A 514 -36.11 -16.07 3.91
C VAL A 514 -37.62 -16.32 3.86
N ASN A 515 -38.40 -15.62 4.69
CA ASN A 515 -39.83 -15.85 4.81
C ASN A 515 -40.70 -14.72 4.23
N GLY A 516 -40.10 -13.64 3.74
CA GLY A 516 -40.87 -12.50 3.26
C GLY A 516 -40.14 -11.55 2.31
N ARG A 517 -40.91 -10.65 1.70
CA ARG A 517 -40.44 -9.66 0.71
C ARG A 517 -39.33 -8.76 1.25
N GLY A 518 -39.50 -8.25 2.48
CA GLY A 518 -38.53 -7.36 3.11
C GLY A 518 -37.19 -8.06 3.38
N GLU A 519 -37.24 -9.27 3.93
CA GLU A 519 -36.06 -10.11 4.16
C GLU A 519 -35.38 -10.51 2.86
N ALA A 520 -36.14 -10.87 1.83
CA ALA A 520 -35.61 -11.18 0.50
C ALA A 520 -34.90 -9.96 -0.11
N ALA A 521 -35.52 -8.77 -0.06
CA ALA A 521 -34.94 -7.53 -0.55
C ALA A 521 -33.66 -7.14 0.20
N LYS A 522 -33.67 -7.26 1.53
CA LYS A 522 -32.52 -6.99 2.40
C LYS A 522 -31.37 -7.96 2.09
N LYS A 523 -31.64 -9.26 2.10
CA LYS A 523 -30.65 -10.32 1.83
C LYS A 523 -30.12 -10.26 0.40
N ALA A 524 -30.93 -9.83 -0.56
CA ALA A 524 -30.50 -9.60 -1.94
C ALA A 524 -29.52 -8.43 -2.06
N LYS A 525 -29.75 -7.33 -1.32
CA LYS A 525 -28.81 -6.20 -1.23
C LYS A 525 -27.52 -6.58 -0.48
N GLU A 526 -27.64 -7.26 0.65
CA GLU A 526 -26.51 -7.70 1.48
C GLU A 526 -25.58 -8.67 0.76
N ASN A 527 -26.16 -9.58 -0.03
CA ASN A 527 -25.41 -10.55 -0.84
C ASN A 527 -25.13 -10.05 -2.27
N PHE A 528 -25.41 -8.77 -2.57
CA PHE A 528 -25.18 -8.13 -3.87
C PHE A 528 -25.71 -8.91 -5.08
N ILE A 529 -26.85 -9.59 -4.91
CA ILE A 529 -27.56 -10.27 -5.99
C ILE A 529 -28.19 -9.23 -6.95
N ILE A 530 -28.54 -8.06 -6.40
CA ILE A 530 -29.14 -6.92 -7.11
C ILE A 530 -28.57 -5.59 -6.63
#